data_AF-A0A5C7EM69-F1
#
_entry.id   AF-A0A5C7EM69-F1
#
_cell.length_a   1.000
_cell.length_b   1.000
_cell.length_c   1.000
_cell.angle_alpha   90.00
_cell.angle_beta   90.00
_cell.angle_gamma   90.00
#
_symmetry.space_group_name_H-M   'P 1'
#
loop_
_entity.id
_entity.type
_entity.pdbx_description
1 polymer ?
#
loop_
_entity_poly.entity_id
_entity_poly.type
_entity_poly.pdbx_seq_one_letter_code
_entity_poly.pdbx_strand_id
1 'polypeptide(L)'
;MAFDTLKFSKRLQEAEIPAVQADAEASSFAEALAGAGQQLADKSDIALLRSDIERFKDEIRREAENLILEHLKKIQAELAASRERDAEIMSRLAGIESGLARIARDESATYGELIQDRHAIDKLRERIERIERRLELI
;
A
#
# COMPACT_ATOMS: atom_id res chain seq x y z
N MET A 1 9.94 52.47 -5.56
CA MET A 1 10.64 53.43 -6.44
C MET A 1 9.83 54.71 -6.42
N ALA A 2 10.45 55.89 -6.25
CA ALA A 2 9.70 57.15 -6.25
C ALA A 2 9.40 57.56 -7.70
N PHE A 3 8.12 57.78 -8.02
CA PHE A 3 7.71 58.30 -9.33
C PHE A 3 8.06 59.80 -9.41
N ASP A 4 8.81 60.20 -10.43
CA ASP A 4 9.25 61.58 -10.63
C ASP A 4 8.22 62.35 -11.47
N THR A 5 7.29 63.01 -10.77
CA THR A 5 6.17 63.77 -11.36
C THR A 5 6.66 64.94 -12.22
N LEU A 6 7.77 65.57 -11.86
CA LEU A 6 8.34 66.71 -12.58
C LEU A 6 8.94 66.27 -13.92
N LYS A 7 9.66 65.15 -13.93
CA LYS A 7 10.21 64.59 -15.17
C LYS A 7 9.10 64.08 -16.10
N PHE A 8 8.01 63.57 -15.55
CA PHE A 8 6.85 63.12 -16.34
C PHE A 8 6.07 64.30 -16.93
N SER A 9 5.78 65.34 -16.14
CA SER A 9 5.11 66.56 -16.64
C SER A 9 5.92 67.23 -17.76
N LYS A 10 7.25 67.38 -17.60
CA LYS A 10 8.12 67.94 -18.65
C LYS A 10 8.05 67.16 -19.96
N ARG A 11 7.96 65.82 -19.91
CA ARG A 11 7.80 64.98 -21.10
C ARG A 11 6.44 65.16 -21.79
N LEU A 12 5.39 65.41 -21.02
CA LEU A 12 4.06 65.72 -21.56
C LEU A 12 4.06 67.11 -22.23
N GLN A 13 4.74 68.09 -21.63
CA GLN A 13 4.92 69.42 -22.20
C GLN A 13 5.77 69.41 -23.49
N GLU A 14 6.82 68.59 -23.54
CA GLU A 14 7.62 68.34 -24.76
C GLU A 14 6.80 67.68 -25.87
N ALA A 15 5.71 66.98 -25.52
CA ALA A 15 4.73 66.41 -26.45
C ALA A 15 3.56 67.36 -26.77
N GLU A 16 3.76 68.67 -26.58
CA GLU A 16 2.81 69.75 -26.86
C GLU A 16 1.53 69.76 -26.00
N ILE A 17 1.50 69.03 -24.88
CA ILE A 17 0.38 69.08 -23.93
C ILE A 17 0.49 70.39 -23.12
N PRO A 18 -0.60 71.18 -22.99
CA PRO A 18 -0.58 72.41 -22.20
C PRO A 18 -0.10 72.16 -20.76
N ALA A 19 0.76 73.04 -20.25
CA ALA A 19 1.42 72.85 -18.95
C ALA A 19 0.45 72.51 -17.80
N VAL A 20 -0.70 73.19 -17.76
CA VAL A 20 -1.74 72.96 -16.74
C VAL A 20 -2.33 71.55 -16.83
N GLN A 21 -2.51 71.03 -18.05
CA GLN A 21 -3.03 69.69 -18.27
C GLN A 21 -1.95 68.62 -18.00
N ALA A 22 -0.71 68.87 -18.43
CA ALA A 22 0.43 68.00 -18.15
C ALA A 22 0.68 67.83 -16.63
N ASP A 23 0.55 68.90 -15.85
CA ASP A 23 0.70 68.86 -14.39
C ASP A 23 -0.45 68.11 -13.70
N ALA A 24 -1.69 68.29 -14.20
CA ALA A 24 -2.86 67.59 -13.70
C ALA A 24 -2.80 66.07 -14.00
N GLU A 25 -2.38 65.69 -15.20
CA GLU A 25 -2.20 64.29 -15.60
C GLU A 25 -1.05 63.62 -14.83
N ALA A 26 0.08 64.32 -14.65
CA ALA A 26 1.19 63.81 -13.85
C ALA A 26 0.82 63.58 -12.38
N SER A 27 0.01 64.47 -11.81
CA SER A 27 -0.46 64.36 -10.42
C SER A 27 -1.47 63.23 -10.25
N SER A 28 -2.48 63.13 -11.12
CA SER A 28 -3.48 62.05 -11.07
C SER A 28 -2.85 60.66 -11.29
N PHE A 29 -1.86 60.56 -12.17
CA PHE A 29 -1.11 59.31 -12.38
C PHE A 29 -0.25 58.94 -11.18
N ALA A 30 0.36 59.92 -10.50
CA ALA A 30 1.10 59.67 -9.26
C ALA A 30 0.20 59.21 -8.12
N GLU A 31 -0.99 59.78 -7.97
CA GLU A 31 -2.00 59.33 -7.00
C GLU A 31 -2.48 57.91 -7.31
N ALA A 32 -2.75 57.59 -8.58
CA ALA A 32 -3.14 56.25 -9.01
C ALA A 32 -2.03 55.21 -8.73
N LEU A 33 -0.77 55.56 -8.98
CA LEU A 33 0.39 54.71 -8.65
C LEU A 33 0.57 54.53 -7.13
N ALA A 34 0.34 55.57 -6.34
CA ALA A 34 0.41 55.49 -4.89
C ALA A 34 -0.69 54.57 -4.32
N GLY A 35 -1.92 54.69 -4.83
CA GLY A 35 -3.04 53.80 -4.47
C GLY A 35 -2.81 52.35 -4.89
N ALA A 36 -2.28 52.11 -6.10
CA ALA A 36 -1.92 50.77 -6.56
C ALA A 36 -0.76 50.16 -5.76
N GLY A 37 0.22 50.98 -5.38
CA GLY A 37 1.36 50.57 -4.56
C GLY A 37 0.96 50.12 -3.15
N GLN A 38 -0.11 50.70 -2.58
CA GLN A 38 -0.66 50.29 -1.27
C GLN A 38 -1.38 48.94 -1.30
N GLN A 39 -1.85 48.49 -2.48
CA GLN A 39 -2.53 47.19 -2.63
C GLN A 39 -1.57 46.04 -2.95
N LEU A 40 -0.32 46.34 -3.29
CA LEU A 40 0.70 45.33 -3.55
C LEU A 40 1.28 44.85 -2.23
N ALA A 41 1.34 43.53 -2.07
CA ALA A 41 2.05 42.89 -0.95
C ALA A 41 3.48 43.42 -0.88
N ASP A 42 3.90 43.83 0.31
CA ASP A 42 5.24 44.34 0.51
C ASP A 42 6.27 43.17 0.59
N LYS A 43 7.56 43.52 0.66
CA LYS A 43 8.61 42.49 0.77
C LYS A 43 8.51 41.68 2.07
N SER A 44 7.95 42.26 3.13
CA SER A 44 7.73 41.60 4.42
C SER A 44 6.63 40.55 4.29
N ASP A 45 5.53 40.88 3.63
CA ASP A 45 4.42 39.96 3.34
C ASP A 45 4.91 38.74 2.55
N ILE A 46 5.71 38.97 1.50
CA ILE A 46 6.31 37.90 0.70
C ILE A 46 7.27 37.05 1.54
N ALA A 47 8.04 37.66 2.44
CA ALA A 47 8.95 36.93 3.33
C ALA A 47 8.19 36.05 4.35
N LEU A 48 7.07 36.54 4.89
CA LEU A 48 6.20 35.77 5.77
C LEU A 48 5.58 34.58 5.04
N LEU A 49 4.99 34.80 3.85
CA LEU A 49 4.44 33.73 3.03
C LEU A 49 5.49 32.67 2.69
N ARG A 50 6.73 33.09 2.40
CA ARG A 50 7.83 32.15 2.15
C ARG A 50 8.16 31.31 3.39
N SER A 51 8.20 31.93 4.57
CA SER A 51 8.41 31.21 5.83
C SER A 51 7.29 30.21 6.09
N ASP A 52 6.04 30.61 5.89
CA ASP A 52 4.88 29.73 6.10
C ASP A 52 4.86 28.55 5.11
N ILE A 53 5.25 28.78 3.85
CA ILE A 53 5.40 27.73 2.85
C ILE A 53 6.46 26.71 3.26
N GLU A 54 7.63 27.14 3.74
CA GLU A 54 8.66 26.19 4.17
C GLU A 54 8.22 25.40 5.41
N ARG A 55 7.54 26.05 6.36
CA ARG A 55 6.96 25.33 7.52
C ARG A 55 5.94 24.29 7.09
N PHE A 56 5.01 24.68 6.23
CA PHE A 56 3.97 23.77 5.73
C PHE A 56 4.55 22.59 4.95
N LYS A 57 5.60 22.84 4.16
CA LYS A 57 6.33 21.79 3.45
C LYS A 57 7.01 20.81 4.41
N ASP A 58 7.61 21.30 5.49
CA ASP A 58 8.22 20.46 6.52
C ASP A 58 7.17 19.65 7.29
N GLU A 59 6.01 20.23 7.57
CA GLU A 59 4.87 19.54 8.19
C GLU A 59 4.34 18.40 7.31
N ILE A 60 4.05 18.69 6.04
CA ILE A 60 3.61 17.66 5.06
C ILE A 60 4.63 16.54 4.98
N ARG A 61 5.93 16.88 4.91
CA ARG A 61 6.99 15.88 4.82
C ARG A 61 6.99 14.97 6.04
N ARG A 62 6.87 15.53 7.25
CA ARG A 62 6.82 14.76 8.50
C ARG A 62 5.59 13.87 8.57
N GLU A 63 4.43 14.35 8.16
CA GLU A 63 3.21 13.55 8.11
C GLU A 63 3.33 12.38 7.14
N ALA A 64 3.88 12.63 5.95
CA ALA A 64 4.14 11.56 4.97
C ALA A 64 5.12 10.52 5.51
N GLU A 65 6.22 10.94 6.12
CA GLU A 65 7.20 10.05 6.75
C GLU A 65 6.57 9.22 7.88
N ASN A 66 5.74 9.83 8.73
CA ASN A 66 5.04 9.13 9.80
C ASN A 66 4.05 8.09 9.28
N LEU A 67 3.25 8.45 8.26
CA LEU A 67 2.28 7.53 7.66
C LEU A 67 2.97 6.33 7.00
N ILE A 68 4.08 6.59 6.28
CA ILE A 68 4.90 5.53 5.69
C ILE A 68 5.44 4.61 6.79
N LEU A 69 5.97 5.15 7.88
CA LEU A 69 6.50 4.36 8.98
C LEU A 69 5.41 3.52 9.67
N GLU A 70 4.22 4.07 9.86
CA GLU A 70 3.08 3.35 10.42
C GLU A 70 2.67 2.17 9.53
N HIS A 71 2.51 2.41 8.23
CA HIS A 71 2.16 1.34 7.29
C HIS A 71 3.25 0.29 7.18
N LEU A 72 4.53 0.66 7.17
CA LEU A 72 5.64 -0.29 7.16
C LEU A 72 5.63 -1.16 8.42
N LYS A 73 5.39 -0.58 9.60
CA LYS A 73 5.26 -1.35 10.86
C LYS A 73 4.07 -2.31 10.81
N LYS A 74 2.92 -1.87 10.30
CA LYS A 74 1.73 -2.72 10.15
C LYS A 74 2.00 -3.88 9.20
N ILE A 75 2.58 -3.62 8.03
CA ILE A 75 2.95 -4.65 7.05
C ILE A 75 3.94 -5.65 7.66
N GLN A 76 4.95 -5.18 8.41
CA GLN A 76 5.89 -6.06 9.08
C GLN A 76 5.22 -6.96 10.11
N ALA A 77 4.28 -6.44 10.90
CA ALA A 77 3.52 -7.22 11.87
C ALA A 77 2.64 -8.27 11.19
N GLU A 78 1.92 -7.89 10.12
CA GLU A 78 1.09 -8.81 9.33
C GLU A 78 1.94 -9.90 8.65
N LEU A 79 3.11 -9.55 8.13
CA LEU A 79 4.04 -10.51 7.53
C LEU A 79 4.58 -11.50 8.56
N ALA A 80 4.93 -11.03 9.77
CA ALA A 80 5.38 -11.90 10.85
C ALA A 80 4.28 -12.90 11.26
N ALA A 81 3.04 -12.42 11.44
CA ALA A 81 1.89 -13.27 11.74
C ALA A 81 1.55 -14.25 10.60
N SER A 82 1.78 -13.87 9.33
CA SER A 82 1.65 -14.80 8.21
C SER A 82 2.68 -15.91 8.26
N ARG A 83 3.94 -15.58 8.52
CA ARG A 83 5.03 -16.57 8.61
C ARG A 83 4.82 -17.57 9.74
N GLU A 84 4.27 -17.13 10.87
CA GLU A 84 3.93 -18.01 11.98
C GLU A 84 2.82 -19.00 11.59
N ARG A 85 1.75 -18.52 10.93
CA ARG A 85 0.69 -19.39 10.41
C ARG A 85 1.22 -20.38 9.39
N ASP A 86 2.10 -19.96 8.49
CA ASP A 86 2.70 -20.84 7.50
C ASP A 86 3.53 -21.95 8.17
N ALA A 87 4.30 -21.61 9.21
CA ALA A 87 5.06 -22.60 9.98
C ALA A 87 4.15 -23.62 10.68
N GLU A 88 3.03 -23.18 11.26
CA GLU A 88 2.04 -24.07 11.87
C GLU A 88 1.41 -25.00 10.81
N ILE A 89 1.01 -24.46 9.67
CA ILE A 89 0.42 -25.25 8.56
C ILE A 89 1.40 -26.33 8.10
N MET A 90 2.68 -25.98 7.90
CA MET A 90 3.71 -26.95 7.51
C MET A 90 3.90 -28.04 8.56
N SER A 91 3.90 -27.68 9.85
CA SER A 91 3.98 -28.66 10.94
C SER A 91 2.79 -29.63 10.94
N ARG A 92 1.58 -29.11 10.69
CA ARG A 92 0.36 -29.93 10.63
C ARG A 92 0.36 -30.84 9.40
N LEU A 93 0.81 -30.34 8.25
CA LEU A 93 0.96 -31.13 7.02
C LEU A 93 1.94 -32.30 7.22
N ALA A 94 3.10 -32.05 7.83
CA ALA A 94 4.06 -33.12 8.15
C ALA A 94 3.46 -34.20 9.06
N GLY A 95 2.59 -33.79 10.01
CA GLY A 95 1.83 -34.71 10.85
C GLY A 95 0.83 -35.55 10.05
N ILE A 96 0.12 -34.94 9.11
CA ILE A 96 -0.83 -35.64 8.22
C ILE A 96 -0.10 -36.62 7.31
N GLU A 97 1.03 -36.21 6.71
CA GLU A 97 1.87 -37.07 5.88
C GLU A 97 2.34 -38.32 6.64
N SER A 98 2.79 -38.12 7.88
CA SER A 98 3.18 -39.21 8.78
C SER A 98 2.00 -40.14 9.11
N GLY A 99 0.82 -39.57 9.35
CA GLY A 99 -0.42 -40.31 9.58
C GLY A 99 -0.82 -41.15 8.38
N LEU A 100 -0.79 -40.58 7.17
CA LEU A 100 -1.07 -41.28 5.91
C LEU A 100 -0.09 -42.42 5.67
N ALA A 101 1.21 -42.21 5.90
CA ALA A 101 2.22 -43.26 5.76
C ALA A 101 1.99 -44.43 6.73
N ARG A 102 1.48 -44.16 7.94
CA ARG A 102 1.08 -45.21 8.88
C ARG A 102 -0.15 -45.97 8.40
N ILE A 103 -1.21 -45.27 8.00
CA ILE A 103 -2.45 -45.87 7.51
C ILE A 103 -2.15 -46.79 6.31
N ALA A 104 -1.37 -46.34 5.34
CA ALA A 104 -0.99 -47.14 4.18
C ALA A 104 -0.26 -48.44 4.57
N ARG A 105 0.53 -48.40 5.64
CA ARG A 105 1.27 -49.56 6.16
C ARG A 105 0.32 -50.55 6.86
N ASP A 106 -0.57 -50.04 7.71
CA ASP A 106 -1.55 -50.83 8.43
C ASP A 106 -2.55 -51.49 7.45
N GLU A 107 -2.96 -50.77 6.40
CA GLU A 107 -3.80 -51.28 5.32
C GLU A 107 -3.09 -52.41 4.55
N SER A 108 -1.82 -52.24 4.21
CA SER A 108 -1.02 -53.27 3.54
C SER A 108 -0.89 -54.54 4.38
N ALA A 109 -0.71 -54.41 5.70
CA ALA A 109 -0.68 -55.54 6.62
C ALA A 109 -2.03 -56.28 6.65
N THR A 110 -3.12 -55.53 6.73
CA THR A 110 -4.50 -56.07 6.71
C THR A 110 -4.78 -56.85 5.42
N TYR A 111 -4.36 -56.34 4.26
CA TYR A 111 -4.49 -57.07 3.00
C TYR A 111 -3.67 -58.37 2.99
N GLY A 112 -2.50 -58.38 3.63
CA GLY A 112 -1.69 -59.59 3.80
C GLY A 112 -2.41 -60.67 4.59
N GLU A 113 -3.02 -60.31 5.72
CA GLU A 113 -3.84 -61.22 6.54
C GLU A 113 -5.04 -61.75 5.76
N LEU A 114 -5.77 -60.88 5.06
CA LEU A 114 -6.93 -61.28 4.25
C LEU A 114 -6.57 -62.31 3.16
N ILE A 115 -5.41 -62.16 2.52
CA ILE A 115 -4.93 -63.12 1.52
C ILE A 115 -4.61 -64.47 2.17
N GLN A 116 -3.98 -64.47 3.34
CA GLN A 116 -3.69 -65.69 4.09
C GLN A 116 -4.98 -66.42 4.51
N ASP A 117 -5.95 -65.68 5.03
CA ASP A 117 -7.27 -66.21 5.41
C ASP A 117 -7.98 -66.81 4.22
N ARG A 118 -7.93 -66.15 3.06
CA ARG A 118 -8.53 -66.66 1.82
C ARG A 118 -7.91 -67.99 1.40
N HIS A 119 -6.59 -68.12 1.47
CA HIS A 119 -5.91 -69.39 1.22
C HIS A 119 -6.27 -70.49 2.22
N ALA A 120 -6.49 -70.14 3.49
CA ALA A 120 -6.96 -71.10 4.49
C ALA A 120 -8.39 -71.58 4.19
N ILE A 121 -9.28 -70.66 3.81
CA ILE A 121 -10.66 -70.96 3.40
C ILE A 121 -10.69 -71.86 2.17
N ASP A 122 -9.87 -71.58 1.16
CA ASP A 122 -9.80 -72.41 -0.06
C ASP A 122 -9.40 -73.86 0.29
N LYS A 123 -8.39 -74.04 1.14
CA LYS A 123 -7.99 -75.38 1.62
C LYS A 123 -9.08 -76.08 2.43
N LEU A 124 -9.82 -75.34 3.26
CA LEU A 124 -10.95 -75.88 4.00
C LEU A 124 -12.06 -76.32 3.06
N ARG A 125 -12.38 -75.49 2.05
CA ARG A 125 -13.37 -75.79 1.02
C ARG A 125 -13.00 -77.07 0.25
N GLU A 126 -11.76 -77.21 -0.19
CA GLU A 126 -11.29 -78.44 -0.86
C GLU A 126 -11.40 -79.70 0.03
N ARG A 127 -11.17 -79.56 1.34
CA ARG A 127 -11.35 -80.66 2.30
C ARG A 127 -12.82 -81.02 2.47
N ILE A 128 -13.70 -80.02 2.57
CA ILE A 128 -15.15 -80.20 2.68
C ILE A 128 -15.67 -80.91 1.42
N GLU A 129 -15.32 -80.44 0.22
CA GLU A 129 -15.74 -81.05 -1.04
C GLU A 129 -15.27 -82.52 -1.18
N ARG A 130 -14.11 -82.87 -0.61
CA ARG A 130 -13.65 -84.27 -0.55
C ARG A 130 -14.46 -85.11 0.43
N ILE A 131 -14.90 -84.53 1.54
CA ILE A 131 -15.74 -85.21 2.55
C ILE A 131 -17.15 -85.41 1.99
N GLU A 132 -17.75 -84.38 1.40
CA GLU A 132 -19.08 -84.43 0.78
C GLU A 132 -19.16 -85.54 -0.29
N ARG A 133 -18.16 -85.63 -1.17
CA ARG A 133 -18.05 -86.71 -2.17
C ARG A 133 -17.96 -88.11 -1.55
N ARG A 134 -17.31 -88.25 -0.39
CA ARG A 134 -17.21 -89.54 0.32
C ARG A 134 -18.50 -89.94 1.04
N LEU A 135 -19.33 -88.96 1.36
CA LEU A 135 -20.61 -89.14 2.04
C LEU A 135 -21.79 -89.17 1.06
N GLU A 136 -21.54 -89.07 -0.26
CA GLU A 136 -22.57 -89.05 -1.31
C GLU A 136 -23.62 -87.93 -1.10
N LEU A 137 -23.21 -86.83 -0.45
CA LEU A 137 -24.11 -85.69 -0.17
C LEU A 137 -24.29 -84.77 -1.38
N ILE A 138 -23.40 -84.89 -2.38
CA ILE A 138 -23.39 -84.19 -3.66
C ILE A 138 -22.86 -85.15 -4.72
#